data_AF-A0AAN8UI56-F1
#
_entry.id   AF-A0AAN8UI56-F1
#
_cell.length_a   1.000
_cell.length_b   1.000
_cell.length_c   1.000
_cell.angle_alpha   90.00
_cell.angle_beta   90.00
_cell.angle_gamma   90.00
#
_symmetry.space_group_name_H-M   'P 1'
#
loop_
_entity.id
_entity.type
_entity.pdbx_description
1 polymer ?
#
loop_
_entity_poly.entity_id
_entity_poly.type
_entity_poly.pdbx_seq_one_letter_code
_entity_poly.pdbx_strand_id
1 'polypeptide(L)'
;MLEEQSAENNIPVFFPGLTDGSLGDLLYFHSFCNPSLVIDVVQGMVMNGETVQAGPRKTGMIILGGGLPKHHIYNANMMRNGADYAVFIKTAQEFYGSDSGARPDEAVSWGEMKGSAKTIKVHCDATTAFPLLVAETFANRATGFNKNS
;
A
#
# COMPACT_ATOMS: atom_id res chain seq x y z
N MET A 1 19.40 -1.45 1.12
CA MET A 1 18.70 -2.27 2.14
C MET A 1 17.24 -2.57 1.81
N LEU A 2 16.24 -1.68 1.96
CA LEU A 2 14.84 -2.06 1.63
C LEU A 2 14.60 -2.22 0.12
N GLU A 3 15.01 -1.25 -0.70
CA GLU A 3 14.87 -1.34 -2.18
C GLU A 3 15.65 -2.54 -2.76
N GLU A 4 16.81 -2.81 -2.17
CA GLU A 4 17.66 -3.95 -2.50
C GLU A 4 16.98 -5.28 -2.20
N GLN A 5 16.40 -5.45 -1.00
CA GLN A 5 15.63 -6.64 -0.65
C GLN A 5 14.38 -6.80 -1.53
N SER A 6 13.70 -5.70 -1.88
CA SER A 6 12.57 -5.75 -2.82
C SER A 6 13.01 -6.19 -4.22
N ALA A 7 14.14 -5.69 -4.70
CA ALA A 7 14.71 -6.06 -6.00
C ALA A 7 15.15 -7.53 -6.03
N GLU A 8 15.84 -8.00 -4.99
CA GLU A 8 16.26 -9.41 -4.86
C GLU A 8 15.08 -10.38 -4.87
N ASN A 9 13.97 -9.98 -4.23
CA ASN A 9 12.76 -10.81 -4.11
C ASN A 9 11.71 -10.55 -5.20
N ASN A 10 12.02 -9.74 -6.22
CA ASN A 10 11.10 -9.36 -7.30
C ASN A 10 9.76 -8.79 -6.80
N ILE A 11 9.81 -7.95 -5.76
CA ILE A 11 8.64 -7.27 -5.21
C ILE A 11 8.54 -5.88 -5.85
N PRO A 12 7.49 -5.58 -6.63
CA PRO A 12 7.33 -4.27 -7.25
C PRO A 12 7.05 -3.20 -6.19
N VAL A 13 7.72 -2.05 -6.33
CA VAL A 13 7.55 -0.89 -5.46
C VAL A 13 6.89 0.22 -6.27
N PHE A 14 5.73 0.68 -5.80
CA PHE A 14 4.99 1.76 -6.44
C PHE A 14 5.08 3.03 -5.59
N PHE A 15 5.38 4.15 -6.25
CA PHE A 15 5.48 5.45 -5.58
C PHE A 15 4.65 6.51 -6.31
N PRO A 16 3.37 6.72 -5.93
CA PRO A 16 2.47 7.62 -6.64
C PRO A 16 2.84 9.11 -6.47
N GLY A 17 3.67 9.44 -5.47
CA GLY A 17 4.13 10.79 -5.16
C GLY A 17 5.61 11.02 -5.48
N LEU A 18 6.15 10.44 -6.56
CA LEU A 18 7.59 10.45 -6.87
C LEU A 18 8.24 11.84 -6.85
N THR A 19 7.51 12.85 -7.29
CA THR A 19 7.99 14.24 -7.36
C THR A 19 7.87 15.00 -6.04
N ASP A 20 7.15 14.48 -5.05
CA ASP A 20 6.85 15.15 -3.78
C ASP A 20 7.83 14.69 -2.68
N GLY A 21 9.10 15.03 -2.85
CA GLY A 21 10.16 14.71 -1.91
C GLY A 21 11.55 15.08 -2.43
N SER A 22 12.59 14.79 -1.65
CA SER A 22 13.98 15.13 -2.01
C SER A 22 14.44 14.50 -3.33
N LEU A 23 13.88 13.34 -3.71
CA LEU A 23 14.12 12.74 -5.01
C LEU A 23 13.56 13.60 -6.16
N GLY A 24 12.39 14.23 -5.95
CA GLY A 24 11.82 15.20 -6.87
C GLY A 24 12.72 16.41 -7.08
N ASP A 25 13.31 16.94 -5.99
CA ASP A 25 14.27 18.05 -6.07
C ASP A 25 15.52 17.66 -6.89
N LEU A 26 16.03 16.45 -6.67
CA LEU A 26 17.16 15.92 -7.45
C LEU A 26 16.83 15.77 -8.93
N LEU A 27 15.62 15.28 -9.25
CA LEU A 27 15.13 15.17 -10.63
C LEU A 27 14.98 16.55 -11.27
N TYR A 28 14.51 17.54 -10.52
CA TYR A 28 14.44 18.93 -10.97
C TYR A 28 15.83 19.48 -11.28
N PHE A 29 16.80 19.32 -10.37
CA PHE A 29 18.17 19.75 -10.64
C PHE A 29 18.80 19.02 -11.82
N HIS A 30 18.52 17.72 -11.96
CA HIS A 30 18.99 16.92 -13.08
C HIS A 30 18.44 17.42 -14.43
N SER A 31 17.21 17.95 -14.44
CA SER A 31 16.56 18.44 -15.66
C SER A 31 17.32 19.60 -16.33
N PHE A 32 18.07 20.39 -15.56
CA PHE A 32 18.92 21.45 -16.11
C PHE A 32 20.13 20.92 -16.88
N CYS A 33 20.63 19.75 -16.50
CA CYS A 33 21.78 19.11 -17.15
C CYS A 33 21.34 18.15 -18.27
N ASN A 34 20.22 17.45 -18.07
CA ASN A 34 19.68 16.46 -19.00
C ASN A 34 18.15 16.63 -19.10
N PRO A 35 17.66 17.46 -20.02
CA PRO A 35 16.23 17.77 -20.14
C PRO A 35 15.40 16.61 -20.73
N SER A 36 16.03 15.50 -21.14
CA SER A 36 15.36 14.37 -21.79
C SER A 36 14.73 13.35 -20.83
N LEU A 37 14.94 13.48 -19.52
CA LEU A 37 14.36 12.57 -18.54
C LEU A 37 12.85 12.78 -18.44
N VAL A 38 12.08 11.78 -18.84
CA VAL A 38 10.61 11.76 -18.75
C VAL A 38 10.20 10.66 -17.79
N ILE A 39 9.36 11.01 -16.82
CA ILE A 39 8.76 10.07 -15.88
C ILE A 39 7.31 9.87 -16.28
N ASP A 40 6.97 8.65 -16.70
CA ASP A 40 5.61 8.28 -17.02
C ASP A 40 4.85 7.79 -15.78
N VAL A 41 3.99 8.66 -15.24
CA VAL A 41 3.14 8.35 -14.09
C VAL A 41 2.01 7.37 -14.42
N VAL A 42 1.60 7.28 -15.69
CA VAL A 42 0.56 6.36 -16.16
C VAL A 42 1.10 4.94 -16.17
N GLN A 43 2.35 4.75 -16.61
CA GLN A 43 3.03 3.46 -16.47
C GLN A 43 3.19 3.04 -15.00
N GLY A 44 3.29 3.99 -14.08
CA GLY A 44 3.26 3.72 -12.63
C GLY A 44 1.93 3.11 -12.13
N MET A 45 0.83 3.27 -12.87
CA MET A 45 -0.47 2.69 -12.52
C MET A 45 -0.61 1.20 -12.89
N VAL A 46 0.46 0.55 -13.36
CA VAL A 46 0.48 -0.89 -13.69
C VAL A 46 0.07 -1.77 -12.50
N MET A 47 0.20 -1.29 -11.27
CA MET A 47 -0.35 -1.93 -10.07
C MET A 47 -1.83 -2.34 -10.25
N ASN A 48 -2.63 -1.52 -10.94
CA ASN A 48 -4.03 -1.84 -11.25
C ASN A 48 -4.17 -3.08 -12.13
N GLY A 49 -3.23 -3.30 -13.05
CA GLY A 49 -3.18 -4.51 -13.88
C GLY A 49 -2.81 -5.74 -13.05
N GLU A 50 -1.86 -5.61 -12.13
CA GLU A 50 -1.45 -6.70 -11.23
C GLU A 50 -2.60 -7.14 -10.32
N THR A 51 -3.35 -6.20 -9.75
CA THR A 51 -4.51 -6.52 -8.89
C THR A 51 -5.65 -7.17 -9.66
N VAL A 52 -5.91 -6.75 -10.91
CA VAL A 52 -6.88 -7.40 -11.79
C VAL A 52 -6.47 -8.84 -12.10
N GLN A 53 -5.19 -9.08 -12.41
CA GLN A 53 -4.67 -10.44 -12.62
C GLN A 53 -4.75 -11.30 -11.35
N ALA A 54 -4.66 -10.69 -10.17
CA ALA A 54 -4.89 -11.35 -8.89
C ALA A 54 -6.38 -11.62 -8.60
N GLY A 55 -7.32 -11.19 -9.45
CA GLY A 55 -8.77 -11.38 -9.34
C GLY A 55 -9.23 -12.81 -8.99
N PRO A 56 -8.67 -13.88 -9.59
CA PRO A 56 -9.01 -15.27 -9.25
C PRO A 56 -8.60 -15.70 -7.84
N ARG A 57 -7.72 -14.94 -7.18
CA ARG A 57 -7.24 -15.17 -5.81
C ARG A 57 -7.86 -14.16 -4.85
N LYS A 58 -7.68 -14.37 -3.54
CA LYS A 58 -8.04 -13.37 -2.53
C LYS A 58 -6.91 -12.34 -2.39
N THR A 59 -7.26 -11.07 -2.23
CA THR A 59 -6.28 -10.00 -1.93
C THR A 59 -6.44 -9.51 -0.49
N GLY A 60 -5.31 -9.13 0.11
CA GLY A 60 -5.26 -8.55 1.45
C GLY A 60 -4.44 -7.27 1.43
N MET A 61 -4.84 -6.28 2.22
CA MET A 61 -4.16 -5.00 2.33
C MET A 61 -3.69 -4.78 3.78
N ILE A 62 -2.46 -4.35 3.98
CA ILE A 62 -1.95 -3.84 5.25
C ILE A 62 -1.52 -2.41 5.00
N ILE A 63 -2.25 -1.45 5.56
CA ILE A 63 -2.02 -0.03 5.34
C ILE A 63 -1.59 0.62 6.66
N LEU A 64 -0.38 1.16 6.65
CA LEU A 64 0.19 1.93 7.75
C LEU A 64 0.02 3.42 7.43
N GLY A 65 -0.83 4.11 8.18
CA GLY A 65 -1.16 5.51 7.94
C GLY A 65 -2.32 5.72 6.96
N GLY A 66 -2.18 6.73 6.09
CA GLY A 66 -3.20 7.19 5.16
C GLY A 66 -2.60 7.89 3.93
N GLY A 67 -3.33 8.84 3.34
CA GLY A 67 -2.86 9.65 2.21
C GLY A 67 -2.79 8.89 0.88
N LEU A 68 -1.89 9.35 -0.01
CA LEU A 68 -1.74 8.80 -1.37
C LEU A 68 -1.54 7.27 -1.40
N PRO A 69 -0.69 6.65 -0.55
CA PRO A 69 -0.49 5.20 -0.58
C PRO A 69 -1.79 4.41 -0.28
N LYS A 70 -2.59 4.88 0.70
CA LYS A 70 -3.89 4.26 1.01
C LYS A 70 -4.80 4.27 -0.21
N HIS A 71 -5.00 5.45 -0.78
CA HIS A 71 -5.92 5.65 -1.90
C HIS A 71 -5.46 4.91 -3.17
N HIS A 72 -4.15 4.87 -3.44
CA HIS A 72 -3.62 4.16 -4.60
C HIS A 72 -3.86 2.64 -4.51
N ILE A 73 -3.65 2.05 -3.33
CA ILE A 73 -3.92 0.62 -3.08
C ILE A 73 -5.43 0.30 -3.19
N TYR A 74 -6.28 1.21 -2.71
CA TYR A 74 -7.73 1.09 -2.82
C TYR A 74 -8.20 1.09 -4.26
N ASN A 75 -7.77 2.08 -5.06
CA ASN A 75 -8.08 2.16 -6.48
C ASN A 75 -7.66 0.91 -7.24
N ALA A 76 -6.48 0.35 -6.92
CA ALA A 76 -6.04 -0.89 -7.53
C ALA A 76 -6.97 -2.06 -7.19
N ASN A 77 -7.47 -2.17 -5.95
CA ASN A 77 -8.39 -3.23 -5.56
C ASN A 77 -9.83 -2.99 -6.03
N MET A 78 -10.24 -1.74 -6.28
CA MET A 78 -11.52 -1.41 -6.90
C MET A 78 -11.67 -2.08 -8.27
N MET A 79 -10.58 -2.17 -9.05
CA MET A 79 -10.56 -2.81 -10.37
C MET A 79 -10.89 -4.31 -10.35
N ARG A 80 -10.81 -4.97 -9.19
CA ARG A 80 -11.20 -6.37 -8.97
C ARG A 80 -12.47 -6.52 -8.11
N ASN A 81 -13.28 -5.47 -8.03
CA ASN A 81 -14.49 -5.42 -7.21
C ASN A 81 -14.22 -5.54 -5.70
N GLY A 82 -13.12 -4.94 -5.26
CA GLY A 82 -12.75 -4.75 -3.86
C GLY A 82 -11.85 -5.82 -3.25
N ALA A 83 -11.11 -5.47 -2.20
CA ALA A 83 -10.26 -6.40 -1.46
C ALA A 83 -11.05 -7.38 -0.56
N ASP A 84 -10.44 -8.52 -0.20
CA ASP A 84 -11.06 -9.54 0.67
C ASP A 84 -10.69 -9.37 2.15
N TYR A 85 -9.50 -8.80 2.43
CA TYR A 85 -9.00 -8.55 3.77
C TYR A 85 -8.33 -7.17 3.85
N ALA A 86 -8.50 -6.47 4.97
CA ALA A 86 -7.80 -5.21 5.20
C ALA A 86 -7.44 -4.96 6.67
N VAL A 87 -6.21 -4.54 6.91
CA VAL A 87 -5.73 -4.10 8.22
C VAL A 87 -5.24 -2.66 8.08
N PHE A 88 -5.82 -1.76 8.87
CA PHE A 88 -5.43 -0.35 8.92
C PHE A 88 -4.81 -0.04 10.26
N ILE A 89 -3.59 0.50 10.28
CA ILE A 89 -2.97 1.05 11.49
C ILE A 89 -2.81 2.54 11.25
N LYS A 90 -3.65 3.37 11.88
CA LYS A 90 -3.67 4.82 11.61
C LYS A 90 -4.15 5.63 12.81
N THR A 91 -3.62 6.84 12.92
CA THR A 91 -4.00 7.84 13.94
C THR A 91 -5.09 8.80 13.47
N ALA A 92 -5.45 8.76 12.19
CA ALA A 92 -6.47 9.64 11.62
C ALA A 92 -7.88 9.29 12.11
N GLN A 93 -8.63 10.33 12.45
CA GLN A 93 -10.00 10.25 12.98
C GLN A 93 -11.04 10.57 11.90
N GLU A 94 -12.22 9.97 12.03
CA GLU A 94 -13.29 10.06 11.02
C GLU A 94 -14.00 11.40 11.02
N PHE A 95 -14.05 12.09 12.17
CA PHE A 95 -14.78 13.35 12.30
C PHE A 95 -14.22 14.48 11.42
N TYR A 96 -12.98 14.34 10.95
CA TYR A 96 -12.37 15.28 10.01
C TYR A 96 -12.83 15.09 8.56
N GLY A 97 -13.60 14.05 8.25
CA GLY A 97 -14.11 13.79 6.90
C GLY A 97 -13.02 13.55 5.84
N SER A 98 -11.80 13.21 6.27
CA SER A 98 -10.68 12.94 5.36
C SER A 98 -10.66 11.49 4.91
N ASP A 99 -10.18 11.23 3.68
CA ASP A 99 -9.93 9.88 3.18
C ASP A 99 -9.02 9.08 4.15
N SER A 100 -8.01 9.73 4.71
CA SER A 100 -7.14 9.13 5.73
C SER A 100 -7.91 8.69 6.97
N GLY A 101 -8.94 9.42 7.39
CA GLY A 101 -9.78 9.12 8.55
C GLY A 101 -10.86 8.06 8.29
N ALA A 102 -11.30 7.92 7.03
CA ALA A 102 -12.43 7.12 6.56
C ALA A 102 -12.60 5.76 7.26
N ARG A 103 -13.85 5.39 7.51
CA ARG A 103 -14.20 4.05 8.01
C ARG A 103 -13.97 3.01 6.92
N PRO A 104 -13.67 1.75 7.27
CA PRO A 104 -13.69 0.67 6.31
C PRO A 104 -15.03 0.57 5.56
N ASP A 105 -16.16 0.88 6.21
CA ASP A 105 -17.48 0.89 5.58
C ASP A 105 -17.61 1.90 4.43
N GLU A 106 -16.87 3.02 4.48
CA GLU A 106 -16.83 4.00 3.41
C GLU A 106 -16.18 3.40 2.16
N ALA A 107 -15.07 2.70 2.31
CA ALA A 107 -14.39 2.00 1.22
C ALA A 107 -15.20 0.84 0.62
N VAL A 108 -16.15 0.26 1.36
CA VAL A 108 -17.13 -0.70 0.80
C VAL A 108 -18.10 0.01 -0.14
N SER A 109 -18.52 1.24 0.19
CA SER A 109 -19.47 1.99 -0.65
C SER A 109 -18.93 2.34 -2.03
N TRP A 110 -17.61 2.55 -2.13
CA TRP A 110 -16.91 2.83 -3.39
C TRP A 110 -16.45 1.58 -4.14
N GLY A 111 -16.68 0.38 -3.60
CA GLY A 111 -16.22 -0.87 -4.20
C GLY A 111 -14.71 -1.13 -4.07
N GLU A 112 -14.01 -0.34 -3.27
CA GLU A 112 -12.59 -0.55 -2.94
C GLU A 112 -12.41 -1.77 -2.03
N MET A 113 -13.45 -2.14 -1.30
CA MET A 113 -13.54 -3.35 -0.50
C MET A 113 -14.84 -4.11 -0.77
N LYS A 114 -14.78 -5.44 -0.67
CA LYS A 114 -15.99 -6.28 -0.77
C LYS A 114 -16.88 -6.09 0.45
N GLY A 115 -18.20 -6.16 0.27
CA GLY A 115 -19.14 -6.16 1.40
C GLY A 115 -18.95 -7.34 2.37
N SER A 116 -18.34 -8.43 1.91
CA SER A 116 -17.96 -9.60 2.73
C SER A 116 -16.52 -9.54 3.26
N ALA A 117 -15.80 -8.44 3.04
CA ALA A 117 -14.40 -8.30 3.43
C ALA A 117 -14.25 -8.32 4.96
N LYS A 118 -13.17 -8.96 5.44
CA LYS A 118 -12.81 -8.90 6.86
C LYS A 118 -11.83 -7.75 7.07
N THR A 119 -12.28 -6.70 7.74
CA THR A 119 -11.53 -5.47 7.91
C THR A 119 -11.33 -5.15 9.38
N ILE A 120 -10.18 -4.55 9.72
CA ILE A 120 -9.92 -4.04 11.06
C ILE A 120 -9.16 -2.72 11.00
N LYS A 121 -9.60 -1.75 11.80
CA LYS A 121 -8.94 -0.45 11.97
C LYS A 121 -8.40 -0.36 13.39
N VAL A 122 -7.08 -0.28 13.52
CA VAL A 122 -6.36 -0.08 14.77
C VAL A 122 -6.01 1.40 14.89
N HIS A 123 -6.59 2.05 15.88
CA HIS A 123 -6.29 3.44 16.19
C HIS A 123 -5.04 3.54 17.07
N CYS A 124 -3.88 3.48 16.44
CA CYS A 124 -2.58 3.51 17.11
C CYS A 124 -1.51 4.05 16.14
N ASP A 125 -0.39 4.49 16.70
CA ASP A 125 0.80 4.81 15.92
C ASP A 125 1.41 3.53 15.30
N ALA A 126 1.84 3.63 14.05
CA ALA A 126 2.41 2.50 13.32
C ALA A 126 3.69 1.97 13.96
N THR A 127 4.52 2.83 14.56
CA THR A 127 5.77 2.43 15.21
C THR A 127 5.55 1.56 16.45
N THR A 128 4.38 1.66 17.09
CA THR A 128 4.00 0.83 18.23
C THR A 128 3.30 -0.45 17.79
N ALA A 129 2.26 -0.33 16.95
CA ALA A 129 1.42 -1.48 16.61
C ALA A 129 2.03 -2.40 15.55
N PHE A 130 2.78 -1.86 14.58
CA PHE A 130 3.29 -2.67 13.47
C PHE A 130 4.36 -3.68 13.88
N PRO A 131 5.35 -3.36 14.75
CA PRO A 131 6.31 -4.36 15.21
C PRO A 131 5.65 -5.53 15.96
N LEU A 132 4.65 -5.25 16.79
CA LEU A 132 3.88 -6.29 17.50
C LEU A 132 3.09 -7.16 16.52
N LEU A 133 2.46 -6.55 15.52
CA LEU A 133 1.76 -7.28 14.46
C LEU A 133 2.73 -8.21 13.73
N VAL A 134 3.90 -7.72 13.34
CA VAL A 134 4.93 -8.51 12.65
C VAL A 134 5.43 -9.65 13.53
N ALA A 135 5.69 -9.40 14.81
CA ALA A 135 6.15 -10.41 15.77
C ALA A 135 5.16 -11.57 15.88
N GLU A 136 3.87 -11.27 16.08
CA GLU A 136 2.85 -12.29 16.31
C GLU A 136 2.39 -13.01 15.03
N THR A 137 2.67 -12.45 13.84
CA THR A 137 2.18 -13.00 12.56
C THR A 137 3.32 -13.48 11.65
N PHE A 138 4.06 -12.56 11.04
CA PHE A 138 5.07 -12.86 10.02
C PHE A 138 6.32 -13.50 10.64
N ALA A 139 6.81 -13.01 11.78
CA ALA A 139 8.03 -13.53 12.41
C ALA A 139 7.84 -14.96 12.95
N ASN A 140 6.70 -15.24 13.58
CA ASN A 140 6.33 -16.58 14.02
C ASN A 140 6.28 -17.59 12.85
N ARG A 141 5.89 -17.15 11.65
CA ARG A 141 5.91 -18.00 10.45
C ARG A 141 7.31 -18.14 9.83
N ALA A 142 8.13 -17.10 9.89
CA ALA A 142 9.51 -17.15 9.39
C ALA A 142 10.37 -18.18 10.15
N THR A 143 10.19 -18.29 11.47
CA THR A 143 10.86 -19.32 12.30
C THR A 143 10.38 -20.74 12.00
N GLY A 144 9.14 -20.90 11.49
CA GLY A 144 8.61 -22.17 10.99
C GLY A 144 9.05 -22.51 9.57
N PHE A 145 9.27 -21.51 8.71
CA PHE A 145 9.77 -21.68 7.34
C PHE A 145 11.19 -22.28 7.33
N ASN A 146 12.08 -21.81 8.21
CA ASN A 146 13.45 -22.32 8.34
C ASN A 146 13.56 -23.72 8.99
N LYS A 147 12.47 -24.30 9.52
CA LYS A 147 12.48 -25.66 10.09
C LYS A 147 12.14 -26.74 9.07
N ASN A 148 11.60 -26.36 7.92
CA ASN A 148 11.14 -27.27 6.86
C ASN A 148 11.97 -27.15 5.56
N SER A 149 13.14 -26.50 5.63
CA SER A 149 14.14 -26.41 4.55
C SER A 149 15.36 -27.25 4.87
#